data_AF-A0A9X5U6W3-F1
#
_entry.id   AF-A0A9X5U6W3-F1
#
_cell.length_a   1.000
_cell.length_b   1.000
_cell.length_c   1.000
_cell.angle_alpha   90.00
_cell.angle_beta   90.00
_cell.angle_gamma   90.00
#
_symmetry.space_group_name_H-M   'P 1'
#
loop_
_entity.id
_entity.type
_entity.pdbx_description
1 polymer ?
#
loop_
_entity_poly.entity_id
_entity_poly.type
_entity_poly.pdbx_seq_one_letter_code
_entity_poly.pdbx_strand_id
1 'polypeptide(L)'
;MQQEPKIKINPDNTIIVTVSNGTAYTLREPLAKDMAGLGQDLIKIKHTETIQKLLSKISTPKIGMAQYGGFSMADAQALNAAVDFFSAPPSAKVEIQEAFAELGYIQDSATEQTLSAD
;
A
#
# COMPACT_ATOMS: atom_id res chain seq x y z
N MET A 1 10.90 15.92 10.31
CA MET A 1 10.84 16.16 8.86
C MET A 1 9.71 15.27 8.34
N GLN A 2 8.67 15.83 7.73
CA GLN A 2 7.62 15.01 7.09
C GLN A 2 8.15 14.64 5.71
N GLN A 3 8.25 13.34 5.45
CA GLN A 3 8.61 12.81 4.14
C GLN A 3 7.34 12.50 3.34
N GLU A 4 7.43 12.47 2.02
CA GLU A 4 6.35 11.91 1.21
C GLU A 4 6.25 10.40 1.48
N PRO A 5 5.02 9.85 1.51
CA PRO A 5 4.85 8.42 1.68
C PRO A 5 5.51 7.63 0.53
N LYS A 6 5.94 6.41 0.79
CA LYS A 6 6.59 5.51 -0.18
C LYS A 6 5.83 4.20 -0.32
N ILE A 7 5.78 3.64 -1.52
CA ILE A 7 5.14 2.33 -1.79
C ILE A 7 6.17 1.43 -2.46
N LYS A 8 6.39 0.25 -1.89
CA LYS A 8 7.20 -0.82 -2.47
C LYS A 8 6.36 -2.06 -2.62
N ILE A 9 6.38 -2.67 -3.81
CA ILE A 9 5.76 -3.98 -4.05
C ILE A 9 6.84 -5.05 -3.89
N ASN A 10 6.56 -6.08 -3.10
CA ASN A 10 7.46 -7.20 -2.87
C ASN A 10 7.22 -8.33 -3.89
N PRO A 11 8.17 -9.26 -4.08
CA PRO A 11 8.01 -10.39 -5.00
C PRO A 11 6.83 -11.32 -4.68
N ASP A 12 6.39 -11.35 -3.41
CA ASP A 12 5.22 -12.12 -2.96
C ASP A 12 3.89 -11.34 -3.11
N ASN A 13 3.91 -10.22 -3.84
CA ASN A 13 2.81 -9.29 -4.03
C ASN A 13 2.32 -8.57 -2.75
N THR A 14 3.00 -8.69 -1.62
CA THR A 14 2.75 -7.79 -0.49
C THR A 14 3.24 -6.37 -0.81
N ILE A 15 2.65 -5.37 -0.17
CA ILE A 15 3.00 -3.95 -0.37
C ILE A 15 3.51 -3.36 0.93
N ILE A 16 4.69 -2.74 0.91
CA ILE A 16 5.17 -1.93 2.01
C ILE A 16 4.79 -0.48 1.73
N VAL A 17 3.95 0.10 2.60
CA VAL A 17 3.63 1.53 2.60
C VAL A 17 4.38 2.19 3.75
N THR A 18 5.31 3.09 3.44
CA THR A 18 5.99 3.92 4.45
C THR A 18 5.28 5.26 4.51
N VAL A 19 4.62 5.59 5.62
CA VAL A 19 3.88 6.84 5.80
C VAL A 19 4.82 8.01 6.16
N SER A 20 4.31 9.24 6.13
CA SER A 20 5.07 10.48 6.29
C SER A 20 5.82 10.62 7.63
N ASN A 21 5.41 9.87 8.66
CA ASN A 21 6.13 9.81 9.94
C ASN A 21 7.27 8.78 9.98
N GLY A 22 7.54 8.10 8.86
CA GLY A 22 8.59 7.08 8.72
C GLY A 22 8.15 5.66 9.08
N THR A 23 6.94 5.45 9.61
CA THR A 23 6.43 4.11 9.92
C THR A 23 6.14 3.33 8.64
N ALA A 24 6.59 2.08 8.57
CA ALA A 24 6.32 1.18 7.46
C ALA A 24 5.26 0.14 7.84
N TYR A 25 4.29 -0.07 6.97
CA TYR A 25 3.25 -1.09 7.09
C TYR A 25 3.35 -2.05 5.91
N THR A 26 3.49 -3.34 6.20
CA THR A 26 3.36 -4.39 5.19
C THR A 26 1.89 -4.76 5.08
N LEU A 27 1.32 -4.58 3.89
CA LEU A 27 -0.04 -4.94 3.52
C LEU A 27 0.00 -6.22 2.70
N ARG A 28 -0.85 -7.18 3.04
CA ARG A 28 -1.08 -8.40 2.25
C ARG A 28 -2.38 -8.30 1.46
N GLU A 29 -2.51 -9.12 0.44
CA GLU A 29 -3.77 -9.27 -0.27
C GLU A 29 -4.91 -9.67 0.71
N PRO A 30 -6.09 -9.01 0.63
CA PRO A 30 -7.24 -9.40 1.43
C PRO A 30 -7.68 -10.83 1.12
N LEU A 31 -7.88 -11.63 2.17
CA LEU A 31 -8.51 -12.93 2.06
C LEU A 31 -10.03 -12.80 2.27
N ALA A 32 -10.81 -13.80 1.85
CA ALA A 32 -12.26 -13.79 2.02
C ALA A 32 -12.71 -13.52 3.48
N LYS A 33 -11.97 -14.04 4.47
CA LYS A 33 -12.22 -13.79 5.90
C LYS A 33 -12.04 -12.33 6.31
N ASP A 34 -11.16 -11.59 5.64
CA ASP A 34 -10.92 -10.18 5.93
C ASP A 34 -12.07 -9.32 5.39
N MET A 35 -12.65 -9.75 4.28
CA MET A 35 -13.77 -9.12 3.60
C MET A 35 -15.12 -9.42 4.28
N ALA A 36 -15.18 -10.39 5.19
CA ALA A 36 -16.41 -10.73 5.90
C ALA A 36 -16.96 -9.51 6.66
N GLY A 37 -18.20 -9.13 6.35
CA GLY A 37 -18.88 -7.95 6.92
C GLY A 37 -18.45 -6.61 6.32
N LEU A 38 -17.63 -6.61 5.26
CA LEU A 38 -17.26 -5.41 4.51
C LEU A 38 -17.96 -5.41 3.15
N GLY A 39 -18.68 -4.33 2.84
CA GLY A 39 -19.29 -4.17 1.52
C GLY A 39 -18.22 -3.96 0.45
N GLN A 40 -18.15 -4.85 -0.56
CA GLN A 40 -17.16 -4.73 -1.64
C GLN A 40 -17.32 -3.42 -2.42
N ASP A 41 -18.56 -3.00 -2.67
CA ASP A 41 -18.82 -1.73 -3.37
C ASP A 41 -18.35 -0.53 -2.54
N LEU A 42 -18.42 -0.61 -1.21
CA LEU A 42 -17.89 0.41 -0.31
C LEU A 42 -16.36 0.48 -0.36
N ILE A 43 -15.67 -0.64 -0.62
CA ILE A 43 -14.22 -0.67 -0.83
C ILE A 43 -13.86 -0.01 -2.16
N LYS A 44 -14.63 -0.30 -3.23
CA LYS A 44 -14.41 0.30 -4.56
C LYS A 44 -14.57 1.82 -4.55
N ILE A 45 -15.59 2.34 -3.87
CA ILE A 45 -15.79 3.80 -3.73
C ILE A 45 -14.93 4.44 -2.63
N LYS A 46 -13.99 3.68 -2.02
CA LYS A 46 -13.08 4.15 -0.97
C LYS A 46 -13.80 4.74 0.24
N HIS A 47 -14.92 4.15 0.64
CA HIS A 47 -15.63 4.57 1.86
C HIS A 47 -14.69 4.45 3.06
N THR A 48 -14.41 5.59 3.69
CA THR A 48 -13.33 5.75 4.68
C THR A 48 -13.36 4.70 5.78
N GLU A 49 -14.52 4.47 6.41
CA GLU A 49 -14.63 3.49 7.51
C GLU A 49 -14.39 2.05 7.04
N THR A 50 -14.82 1.72 5.82
CA THR A 50 -14.65 0.38 5.26
C THR A 50 -13.19 0.12 4.92
N ILE A 51 -12.49 1.11 4.35
CA ILE A 51 -11.05 1.06 4.08
C ILE A 51 -10.27 0.92 5.39
N GLN A 52 -10.59 1.73 6.41
CA GLN A 52 -9.96 1.63 7.73
C GLN A 52 -10.06 0.23 8.33
N LYS A 53 -11.28 -0.35 8.30
CA LYS A 53 -11.52 -1.72 8.77
C LYS A 53 -10.72 -2.74 7.97
N LEU A 54 -10.67 -2.60 6.65
CA LEU A 54 -9.88 -3.49 5.79
C LEU A 54 -8.39 -3.40 6.13
N LEU A 55 -7.84 -2.18 6.18
CA LEU A 55 -6.43 -1.93 6.51
C LEU A 55 -6.05 -2.51 7.87
N SER A 56 -6.90 -2.39 8.89
CA SER A 56 -6.65 -2.97 10.22
C SER A 56 -6.51 -4.50 10.21
N LYS A 57 -7.06 -5.18 9.20
CA LYS A 57 -7.03 -6.65 9.05
C LYS A 57 -5.84 -7.14 8.21
N ILE A 58 -5.38 -6.33 7.26
CA ILE A 58 -4.35 -6.73 6.28
C ILE A 58 -2.97 -6.11 6.54
N SER A 59 -2.86 -5.13 7.45
CA SER A 59 -1.60 -4.46 7.79
C SER A 59 -0.82 -5.16 8.90
N THR A 60 0.51 -5.13 8.76
CA THR A 60 1.49 -5.50 9.78
C THR A 60 2.57 -4.41 9.87
N PRO A 61 2.74 -3.73 11.03
CA PRO A 61 1.90 -3.83 12.23
C PRO A 61 0.45 -3.40 11.94
N LYS A 62 -0.50 -3.78 12.81
CA LYS A 62 -1.91 -3.41 12.62
C LYS A 62 -2.09 -1.90 12.72
N ILE A 63 -2.72 -1.31 11.71
CA ILE A 63 -3.19 0.07 11.75
C ILE A 63 -4.49 0.12 12.57
N GLY A 64 -4.45 0.83 13.70
CA GLY A 64 -5.65 1.10 14.50
C GLY A 64 -6.54 2.18 13.88
N MET A 65 -7.83 2.19 14.20
CA MET A 65 -8.76 3.23 13.69
C MET A 65 -8.33 4.64 14.10
N ALA A 66 -7.97 4.84 15.38
CA ALA A 66 -7.49 6.13 15.88
C ALA A 66 -6.18 6.56 15.20
N GLN A 67 -5.29 5.60 14.91
CA GLN A 67 -4.04 5.86 14.20
C GLN A 67 -4.31 6.31 12.76
N TYR A 68 -5.24 5.64 12.07
CA TYR A 68 -5.63 6.05 10.72
C TYR A 68 -6.20 7.47 10.68
N GLY A 69 -7.00 7.86 11.68
CA GLY A 69 -7.54 9.21 11.79
C GLY A 69 -6.48 10.31 11.94
N GLY A 70 -5.25 9.94 12.31
CA GLY A 70 -4.11 10.86 12.40
C GLY A 70 -3.20 10.89 11.16
N PHE A 71 -3.50 10.07 10.14
CA PHE A 71 -2.74 10.08 8.87
C PHE A 71 -3.04 11.33 8.05
N SER A 72 -2.02 11.81 7.33
CA SER A 72 -2.21 12.88 6.36
C SER A 72 -3.04 12.39 5.17
N MET A 73 -3.53 13.32 4.34
CA MET A 73 -4.24 12.95 3.11
C MET A 73 -3.33 12.14 2.16
N ALA A 74 -2.04 12.49 2.10
CA ALA A 74 -1.06 11.77 1.28
C ALA A 74 -0.86 10.32 1.78
N ASP A 75 -0.77 10.13 3.09
CA ASP A 75 -0.68 8.79 3.70
C ASP A 75 -1.92 7.94 3.38
N ALA A 76 -3.11 8.54 3.52
CA ALA A 76 -4.37 7.87 3.19
C ALA A 76 -4.45 7.52 1.70
N GLN A 77 -3.97 8.39 0.81
CA GLN A 77 -3.90 8.12 -0.63
C GLN A 77 -2.94 6.97 -0.94
N ALA A 78 -1.75 6.94 -0.33
CA ALA A 78 -0.80 5.85 -0.53
C ALA A 78 -1.35 4.49 -0.05
N LEU A 79 -2.04 4.47 1.09
CA LEU A 79 -2.72 3.28 1.59
C LEU A 79 -3.88 2.85 0.69
N ASN A 80 -4.65 3.79 0.15
CA ASN A 80 -5.73 3.51 -0.81
C ASN A 80 -5.20 2.93 -2.12
N ALA A 81 -4.11 3.48 -2.63
CA ALA A 81 -3.44 3.00 -3.84
C ALA A 81 -2.96 1.55 -3.68
N ALA A 82 -2.43 1.21 -2.50
CA ALA A 82 -2.08 -0.17 -2.18
C ALA A 82 -3.31 -1.10 -2.16
N VAL A 83 -4.46 -0.64 -1.66
CA VAL A 83 -5.72 -1.40 -1.74
C VAL A 83 -6.19 -1.55 -3.19
N ASP A 84 -6.05 -0.52 -4.03
CA ASP A 84 -6.39 -0.61 -5.45
C ASP A 84 -5.57 -1.68 -6.17
N PHE A 85 -4.26 -1.75 -5.89
CA PHE A 85 -3.39 -2.78 -6.45
C PHE A 85 -3.90 -4.20 -6.18
N PHE A 86 -4.39 -4.49 -4.96
CA PHE A 86 -4.93 -5.82 -4.65
C PHE A 86 -6.22 -6.14 -5.42
N SER A 87 -7.05 -5.13 -5.69
CA SER A 87 -8.31 -5.30 -6.42
C SER A 87 -8.17 -5.25 -7.94
N ALA A 88 -7.01 -4.84 -8.45
CA ALA A 88 -6.76 -4.68 -9.87
C ALA A 88 -6.64 -6.05 -10.58
N PRO A 89 -7.19 -6.18 -11.81
CA PRO A 89 -6.93 -7.35 -12.64
C PRO A 89 -5.43 -7.45 -12.98
N PRO A 90 -4.90 -8.64 -13.30
CA PRO A 90 -3.47 -8.83 -13.58
C PRO A 90 -2.90 -7.87 -14.64
N SER A 91 -3.68 -7.55 -15.68
CA SER A 91 -3.27 -6.61 -16.73
C SER A 91 -3.06 -5.19 -16.21
N ALA A 92 -3.87 -4.74 -15.25
CA ALA A 92 -3.77 -3.40 -14.67
C ALA A 92 -2.74 -3.31 -13.54
N LYS A 93 -2.31 -4.43 -12.95
CA LYS A 93 -1.26 -4.42 -11.91
C LYS A 93 0.08 -3.91 -12.44
N VAL A 94 0.40 -4.20 -13.71
CA VAL A 94 1.61 -3.69 -14.37
C VAL A 94 1.52 -2.17 -14.55
N GLU A 95 0.38 -1.66 -15.03
CA GLU A 95 0.15 -0.22 -15.16
C GLU A 95 0.22 0.51 -13.81
N ILE A 96 -0.31 -0.10 -12.74
CA ILE A 96 -0.23 0.46 -11.38
C ILE A 96 1.21 0.46 -10.86
N GLN A 97 2.01 -0.56 -11.16
CA GLN A 97 3.43 -0.60 -10.81
C GLN A 97 4.20 0.55 -11.48
N GLU A 98 3.94 0.79 -12.77
CA GLU A 98 4.53 1.90 -13.51
C GLU A 98 4.09 3.25 -12.94
N ALA A 99 2.79 3.42 -12.67
CA ALA A 99 2.26 4.63 -12.04
C ALA A 99 2.87 4.90 -10.65
N PHE A 100 3.16 3.86 -9.87
CA PHE A 100 3.86 4.03 -8.58
C PHE A 100 5.29 4.51 -8.77
N ALA A 101 6.00 4.07 -9.81
CA ALA A 101 7.32 4.58 -10.13
C ALA A 101 7.27 6.06 -10.56
N GLU A 102 6.30 6.43 -11.41
CA GLU A 102 6.11 7.83 -11.86
C GLU A 102 5.77 8.79 -10.72
N LEU A 103 4.97 8.34 -9.75
CA LEU A 103 4.61 9.11 -8.56
C LEU A 103 5.73 9.17 -7.51
N GLY A 104 6.92 8.62 -7.81
CA GLY A 104 8.08 8.65 -6.92
C GLY A 104 7.98 7.68 -5.73
N TYR A 105 6.98 6.79 -5.72
CA TYR A 105 6.80 5.83 -4.63
C TYR A 105 7.84 4.71 -4.64
N ILE A 106 8.25 4.27 -5.83
CA ILE A 106 9.26 3.24 -6.03
C ILE A 106 10.59 3.93 -6.33
N GLN A 107 11.47 4.02 -5.33
CA GLN A 107 12.89 4.29 -5.59
C GLN A 107 13.58 2.96 -5.84
N ASP A 108 14.06 2.76 -7.06
CA ASP A 108 15.04 1.72 -7.36
C ASP A 108 16.26 1.95 -6.48
N SER A 109 16.39 1.17 -5.42
CA SER A 109 17.71 0.71 -4.96
C SER A 109 17.91 -0.69 -5.49
N ALA A 110 17.89 -0.80 -6.82
CA ALA A 110 18.57 -1.86 -7.55
C ALA A 110 19.81 -1.24 -8.23
N THR A 111 20.73 -0.75 -7.41
CA THR A 111 22.13 -0.60 -7.82
C THR A 111 22.99 -1.37 -6.82
N GLU A 112 22.77 -2.68 -6.73
CA GLU A 112 23.93 -3.55 -6.60
C GLU A 112 24.61 -3.54 -7.97
N GLN A 113 25.53 -2.58 -8.12
CA GLN A 113 26.53 -2.64 -9.18
C GLN A 113 27.21 -4.00 -9.09
N THR A 114 27.03 -4.79 -10.14
CA THR A 114 27.95 -5.87 -10.49
C THR A 114 29.36 -5.29 -10.59
N LEU A 115 30.13 -5.38 -9.51
CA LEU A 115 31.59 -5.31 -9.55
C LEU A 115 32.09 -6.73 -9.87
N SER A 116 32.00 -7.08 -11.15
CA SER A 116 32.90 -8.05 -11.77
C SER A 116 34.03 -7.26 -12.41
N ALA A 117 35.19 -7.21 -11.75
CA ALA A 117 36.53 -6.92 -12.26
C ALA A 117 37.47 -7.14 -11.06
N ASP A 118 38.50 -7.98 -11.05
CA ASP A 118 39.27 -8.73 -12.04
C ASP A 118 39.74 -10.02 -11.33
#